data_AF-A0A139D0Y2-F1
#
_entry.id   AF-A0A139D0Y2-F1
#
_cell.length_a   1.000
_cell.length_b   1.000
_cell.length_c   1.000
_cell.angle_alpha   90.00
_cell.angle_beta   90.00
_cell.angle_gamma   90.00
#
_symmetry.space_group_name_H-M   'P 1'
#
loop_
_entity.id
_entity.type
_entity.pdbx_description
1 polymer ?
#
loop_
_entity_poly.entity_id
_entity_poly.type
_entity_poly.pdbx_seq_one_letter_code
_entity_poly.pdbx_strand_id
1 'polypeptide(L)' 'MKHLLIVEDDPGLQSQMRWCFSEDIEVSVVADRTSALAALRRLEPQVVTL' A
#
# COMPACT_ATOMS: atom_id res chain seq x y z
N MET A 1 6.70 -3.68 -13.07
CA MET A 1 6.96 -3.74 -11.61
C MET A 1 5.68 -4.23 -10.93
N LYS A 2 5.79 -4.96 -9.83
CA LYS A 2 4.60 -5.46 -9.12
C LYS A 2 4.12 -4.41 -8.12
N HIS A 3 2.83 -4.08 -8.13
CA HIS A 3 2.26 -3.08 -7.23
C HIS A 3 1.51 -3.76 -6.08
N LEU A 4 1.84 -3.33 -4.85
CA LEU A 4 1.16 -3.73 -3.62
C LEU A 4 0.52 -2.49 -2.98
N LEU A 5 -0.78 -2.58 -2.68
CA LEU A 5 -1.50 -1.57 -1.90
C LEU A 5 -1.80 -2.12 -0.51
N ILE A 6 -1.36 -1.41 0.52
CA ILE A 6 -1.62 -1.72 1.94
C ILE A 6 -2.50 -0.61 2.52
N VAL A 7 -3.57 -0.99 3.20
CA VAL A 7 -4.39 -0.07 3.99
C VAL A 7 -4.06 -0.28 5.46
N GLU A 8 -3.57 0.73 6.15
CA GLU A 8 -3.12 0.63 7.55
C GLU A 8 -3.35 1.97 8.24
N ASP A 9 -4.14 2.00 9.32
CA ASP A 9 -4.50 3.25 10.01
C ASP A 9 -3.48 3.65 11.09
N ASP A 10 -2.64 2.71 11.55
CA ASP A 10 -1.58 3.00 12.50
C ASP A 10 -0.32 3.58 11.81
N PRO A 11 0.05 4.85 12.08
CA PRO A 11 1.21 5.48 11.44
C PRO A 11 2.55 4.84 11.83
N GLY A 12 2.62 4.19 13.00
CA GLY A 12 3.78 3.42 13.43
C GLY A 12 4.02 2.21 12.53
N LEU A 13 2.97 1.46 12.22
CA LEU A 13 3.01 0.32 11.30
C LEU A 13 3.28 0.74 9.85
N GLN A 14 2.67 1.83 9.37
CA GLN A 14 2.94 2.34 8.01
C GLN A 14 4.42 2.63 7.75
N SER A 15 5.14 3.13 8.76
CA SER A 15 6.56 3.44 8.64
C SER A 15 7.42 2.18 8.48
N GLN A 16 7.02 1.08 9.12
CA GLN A 16 7.73 -0.20 9.08
C GLN A 16 7.50 -0.92 7.75
N MET A 17 6.26 -0.92 7.26
CA MET A 17 5.85 -1.62 6.04
C MET A 17 6.58 -1.15 4.78
N ARG A 18 6.99 0.13 4.71
CA ARG A 18 7.72 0.69 3.55
C ARG A 18 9.06 0.00 3.27
N TRP A 19 9.63 -0.71 4.25
CA TRP A 19 10.95 -1.33 4.13
C TRP A 19 10.91 -2.87 4.14
N CYS A 20 9.73 -3.47 4.24
CA CYS A 20 9.58 -4.91 4.42
C CYS A 20 9.65 -5.73 3.13
N PHE A 21 9.52 -5.10 1.97
CA PHE A 21 9.38 -5.76 0.68
C PHE A 21 10.62 -5.58 -0.19
N SER A 22 10.84 -6.51 -1.11
CA SER A 22 11.94 -6.46 -2.06
C SER A 22 11.79 -5.28 -3.03
N GLU A 23 12.92 -4.77 -3.53
CA GLU A 23 12.97 -3.57 -4.39
C GLU A 23 12.20 -3.71 -5.73
N ASP A 24 11.82 -4.93 -6.14
CA ASP A 24 11.00 -5.20 -7.32
C ASP A 24 9.48 -5.00 -7.08
N ILE A 25 9.08 -4.72 -5.83
CA ILE A 25 7.72 -4.43 -5.41
C ILE A 25 7.58 -2.94 -5.09
N GLU A 26 6.70 -2.26 -5.83
CA GLU A 26 6.30 -0.89 -5.49
C GLU A 26 5.18 -0.94 -4.45
N VAL A 27 5.49 -0.49 -3.23
CA VAL A 27 4.57 -0.52 -2.09
C VAL A 27 3.93 0.84 -1.91
N SER A 28 2.60 0.88 -1.94
CA SER A 28 1.79 2.04 -1.59
C SER A 28 1.03 1.77 -0.30
N VAL A 29 1.17 2.65 0.69
CA VAL A 29 0.47 2.55 1.98
C VAL A 29 -0.50 3.73 2.11
N VAL A 30 -1.74 3.46 2.49
CA VAL A 30 -2.81 4.44 2.66
C VAL A 30 -3.51 4.23 4.01
N ALA A 31 -4.06 5.29 4.60
CA ALA A 31 -4.55 5.27 5.98
C ALA A 31 -6.03 4.89 6.12
N ASP A 32 -6.81 5.01 5.04
CA ASP A 32 -8.25 4.88 5.13
C ASP A 32 -8.89 4.36 3.83
N ARG A 33 -10.18 4.05 3.92
CA ARG A 33 -10.97 3.57 2.79
C ARG A 33 -11.01 4.54 1.61
N THR A 34 -11.07 5.85 1.87
CA THR A 34 -11.23 6.85 0.82
C THR A 34 -9.96 6.94 -0.03
N SER A 35 -8.81 7.01 0.64
CA SER A 35 -7.48 6.98 0.02
C SER A 35 -7.19 5.63 -0.65
N ALA A 36 -7.65 4.50 -0.08
CA ALA A 36 -7.56 3.19 -0.72
C ALA A 36 -8.31 3.11 -2.05
N LEU A 37 -9.54 3.62 -2.12
CA LEU A 37 -10.32 3.63 -3.36
C LEU A 37 -9.67 4.51 -4.44
N ALA A 38 -9.08 5.65 -4.03
CA ALA A 38 -8.34 6.50 -4.95
C ALA A 38 -7.06 5.82 -5.46
N ALA A 39 -6.30 5.16 -4.56
CA ALA A 39 -5.09 4.45 -4.89
C ALA A 39 -5.37 3.23 -5.80
N LEU A 40 -6.42 2.46 -5.51
CA LEU A 40 -6.84 1.30 -6.31
C LEU A 40 -7.06 1.68 -7.78
N ARG A 41 -7.75 2.80 -8.03
CA ARG A 41 -8.03 3.29 -9.39
C ARG A 41 -6.80 3.86 -10.10
N ARG A 42 -5.86 4.43 -9.35
CA ARG A 42 -4.66 5.08 -9.90
C ARG A 42 -3.55 4.08 -10.19
N LEU A 43 -3.38 3.11 -9.31
CA LEU A 43 -2.20 2.24 -9.26
C LEU A 43 -2.45 0.85 -9.84
N GLU A 44 -3.72 0.44 -9.97
CA GLU A 44 -4.13 -0.89 -10.41
C GLU A 44 -3.28 -2.02 -9.76
N PRO A 45 -3.21 -2.07 -8.41
CA PRO A 45 -2.34 -3.00 -7.71
C PRO A 45 -2.78 -4.44 -7.95
N GLN A 46 -1.80 -5.34 -8.01
CA GLN A 46 -2.07 -6.78 -8.21
C GLN A 46 -2.57 -7.44 -6.93
N VAL A 47 -2.20 -6.89 -5.78
CA VAL A 47 -2.56 -7.41 -4.45
C VAL A 47 -2.94 -6.24 -3.56
N VAL A 48 -3.97 -6.45 -2.76
CA VAL A 48 -4.40 -5.53 -1.71
C VAL A 48 -4.45 -6.31 -0.40
N THR A 49 -3.87 -5.74 0.66
CA THR A 49 -4.01 -6.26 2.03
C THR A 49 -4.49 -5.14 2.95
N LEU A 50 -5.27 -5.53 3.96
CA LEU A 50 -5.88 -4.68 4.98
C LEU A 50 -5.16 -4.88 6.33
#